data_AF-X1A8K1-F1
#
_entry.id   AF-X1A8K1-F1
#
_cell.length_a   1.000
_cell.length_b   1.000
_cell.length_c   1.000
_cell.angle_alpha   90.00
_cell.angle_beta   90.00
_cell.angle_gamma   90.00
#
_symmetry.space_group_name_H-M   'P 1'
#
loop_
_entity.id
_entity.type
_entity.pdbx_description
1 polymer ?
#
loop_
_entity_poly.entity_id
_entity_poly.type
_entity_poly.pdbx_seq_one_letter_code
_entity_poly.pdbx_strand_id
1 'polypeptide(L)'
;MLTVDEYMALRRLISSERESEGASLTLEKEDTPKKRSRTARASDKKLSQAFKVANNRYRLKNGSLRKGRTQADIASLAQKLRKKM
;
A
#
# COMPACT_ATOMS: atom_id res chain seq x y z
N MET A 1 -22.68 52.01 -2.28
CA MET A 1 -23.35 50.72 -2.60
C MET A 1 -22.43 49.97 -3.52
N LEU A 2 -22.13 48.71 -3.24
CA LEU A 2 -21.32 47.88 -4.12
C LEU A 2 -22.06 47.71 -5.45
N THR A 3 -21.39 47.91 -6.58
CA THR A 3 -22.02 47.69 -7.88
C THR A 3 -22.27 46.19 -8.10
N VAL A 4 -23.24 45.86 -8.95
CA VAL A 4 -23.60 44.47 -9.26
C VAL A 4 -22.38 43.71 -9.79
N ASP A 5 -21.54 44.38 -10.57
CA ASP A 5 -20.33 43.81 -11.16
C ASP A 5 -19.26 43.52 -10.10
N GLU A 6 -19.04 44.44 -9.16
CA GLU A 6 -18.13 44.24 -8.03
C GLU A 6 -18.58 43.08 -7.13
N TYR A 7 -19.90 42.93 -6.91
CA TYR A 7 -20.47 41.81 -6.17
C TYR A 7 -20.27 40.47 -6.87
N MET A 8 -20.49 40.43 -8.20
CA MET A 8 -20.28 39.23 -9.00
C MET A 8 -18.79 38.84 -9.05
N ALA A 9 -17.89 39.81 -9.17
CA ALA A 9 -16.45 39.58 -9.16
C ALA A 9 -15.99 38.97 -7.82
N LEU A 10 -16.47 39.50 -6.70
CA LEU A 10 -16.21 38.96 -5.36
C LEU A 10 -16.76 37.53 -5.18
N ARG A 11 -18.00 37.28 -5.62
CA ARG A 11 -18.57 35.92 -5.57
C ARG A 11 -17.77 34.93 -6.39
N ARG A 12 -17.31 35.32 -7.58
CA ARG A 12 -16.50 34.49 -8.47
C ARG A 12 -15.13 34.16 -7.86
N LEU A 13 -14.48 35.14 -7.25
CA LEU A 13 -13.20 34.97 -6.58
C LEU A 13 -13.31 33.98 -5.40
N ILE A 14 -14.29 34.20 -4.52
CA ILE A 14 -14.53 33.34 -3.35
C ILE A 14 -14.88 31.90 -3.77
N SER A 15 -15.67 31.73 -4.83
CA SER A 15 -15.97 30.40 -5.39
C SER A 15 -14.70 29.74 -5.94
N SER A 16 -13.87 30.48 -6.68
CA SER A 16 -12.64 29.93 -7.26
C SER A 16 -11.60 29.52 -6.21
N GLU A 17 -11.48 30.26 -5.11
CA GLU A 17 -10.59 29.90 -4.00
C GLU A 17 -11.09 28.64 -3.28
N ARG A 18 -12.41 28.53 -3.03
CA ARG A 18 -13.00 27.31 -2.44
C ARG A 18 -12.83 26.08 -3.32
N GLU A 19 -12.93 26.22 -4.64
CA GLU A 19 -12.69 25.13 -5.58
C GLU A 19 -11.23 24.70 -5.56
N SER A 20 -10.30 25.66 -5.46
CA SER A 20 -8.85 25.41 -5.36
C SER A 20 -8.47 24.70 -4.05
N GLU A 21 -9.01 25.15 -2.91
CA GLU A 21 -8.80 24.51 -1.60
C GLU A 21 -9.43 23.10 -1.53
N GLY A 22 -10.60 22.91 -2.13
CA GLY A 22 -11.21 21.58 -2.24
C GLY A 22 -10.39 20.63 -3.11
N ALA A 23 -9.82 21.13 -4.20
CA ALA A 23 -8.94 20.36 -5.09
C ALA A 23 -7.63 19.99 -4.39
N SER A 24 -7.00 20.90 -3.63
CA SER A 24 -5.78 20.58 -2.89
C SER A 24 -6.03 19.58 -1.76
N LEU A 25 -7.12 19.72 -0.99
CA LEU A 25 -7.48 18.79 0.08
C LEU A 25 -7.81 17.38 -0.43
N THR A 26 -8.41 17.26 -1.62
CA THR A 26 -8.70 15.95 -2.22
C THR A 26 -7.43 15.27 -2.72
N LEU A 27 -6.52 16.01 -3.37
CA LEU A 27 -5.22 15.52 -3.79
C LEU A 27 -4.38 15.04 -2.59
N GLU A 28 -4.29 15.84 -1.52
CA GLU A 28 -3.55 15.43 -0.31
C GLU A 28 -4.11 14.16 0.32
N LYS A 29 -5.43 13.97 0.29
CA LYS A 29 -6.07 12.80 0.90
C LYS A 29 -5.81 11.53 0.09
N GLU A 30 -5.79 11.61 -1.24
CA GLU A 30 -5.53 10.48 -2.13
C GLU A 30 -4.06 10.01 -2.06
N ASP A 31 -3.11 10.94 -1.86
CA ASP A 31 -1.68 10.60 -1.80
C ASP A 31 -1.25 9.89 -0.50
N THR A 32 -2.11 9.88 0.53
CA THR A 32 -1.79 9.16 1.77
C THR A 32 -1.99 7.64 1.62
N PRO A 33 -0.94 6.81 1.82
CA PRO A 33 -1.07 5.37 1.68
C PRO A 33 -2.03 4.81 2.74
N LYS A 34 -3.12 4.18 2.27
CA LYS A 34 -4.14 3.60 3.13
C LYS A 34 -3.52 2.59 4.11
N LYS A 35 -3.87 2.70 5.39
CA LYS A 35 -3.41 1.76 6.42
C LYS A 35 -3.93 0.36 6.10
N ARG A 36 -3.02 -0.62 5.95
CA ARG A 36 -3.39 -2.03 5.76
C ARG A 36 -4.23 -2.55 6.93
N SER A 37 -5.20 -3.42 6.64
CA SER A 37 -6.07 -4.04 7.64
C SER A 37 -5.30 -4.91 8.64
N ARG A 38 -5.88 -5.14 9.83
CA ARG A 38 -5.29 -6.01 10.87
C ARG A 38 -5.11 -7.44 10.37
N THR A 39 -6.07 -7.97 9.61
CA THR A 39 -6.04 -9.32 9.04
C THR A 39 -4.92 -9.47 8.01
N ALA A 40 -4.72 -8.48 7.13
CA ALA A 40 -3.63 -8.47 6.18
C ALA A 40 -2.27 -8.50 6.88
N ARG A 41 -2.06 -7.65 7.91
CA ARG A 41 -0.82 -7.62 8.69
C ARG A 41 -0.52 -8.94 9.40
N ALA A 42 -1.56 -9.58 9.97
CA ALA A 42 -1.41 -10.88 10.60
C ALA A 42 -1.01 -11.96 9.59
N SER A 43 -1.63 -11.96 8.40
CA SER A 43 -1.26 -12.85 7.30
C SER A 43 0.17 -12.61 6.81
N ASP A 44 0.59 -11.35 6.64
CA ASP A 44 1.96 -10.98 6.24
C ASP A 44 3.00 -11.48 7.25
N LYS A 45 2.70 -11.39 8.56
CA LYS A 45 3.57 -11.91 9.61
C LYS A 45 3.75 -13.42 9.49
N LYS A 46 2.66 -14.18 9.28
CA LYS A 46 2.71 -15.63 9.05
C LYS A 46 3.47 -15.96 7.77
N LEU A 47 3.24 -15.21 6.70
CA LEU A 47 3.90 -15.40 5.42
C LEU A 47 5.42 -15.19 5.54
N SER A 48 5.86 -14.14 6.26
CA SER A 48 7.27 -13.88 6.54
C SER A 48 7.92 -15.04 7.29
N GLN A 49 7.25 -15.57 8.33
CA GLN A 49 7.74 -16.74 9.07
C GLN A 49 7.82 -18.00 8.18
N ALA A 50 6.80 -18.24 7.37
CA ALA A 50 6.77 -19.36 6.44
C ALA A 50 7.91 -19.30 5.41
N PHE A 51 8.23 -18.10 4.89
CA PHE A 51 9.37 -17.92 3.98
C PHE A 51 10.72 -18.19 4.66
N LYS A 52 10.89 -17.84 5.94
CA LYS A 52 12.11 -18.19 6.69
C LYS A 52 12.31 -19.70 6.76
N VAL A 53 11.25 -20.44 7.11
CA VAL A 53 11.28 -21.91 7.16
C VAL A 53 11.54 -22.50 5.77
N ALA A 54 10.87 -21.98 4.74
CA ALA A 54 11.06 -22.45 3.37
C ALA A 54 12.48 -22.24 2.85
N ASN A 55 13.05 -21.05 3.10
CA ASN A 55 14.44 -20.74 2.74
C ASN A 55 15.42 -21.61 3.51
N ASN A 56 15.24 -21.84 4.81
CA ASN A 56 16.11 -22.73 5.58
C ASN A 56 16.12 -24.16 5.01
N ARG A 57 15.00 -24.63 4.46
CA ARG A 57 14.89 -25.93 3.81
C ARG A 57 15.61 -25.98 2.46
N TYR A 58 15.39 -24.97 1.61
CA TYR A 58 15.81 -25.01 0.20
C TYR A 58 17.08 -24.21 -0.14
N ARG A 59 17.57 -23.36 0.75
CA ARG A 59 18.84 -22.65 0.58
C ARG A 59 19.97 -23.37 1.29
N LEU A 60 21.17 -23.20 0.74
CA LEU A 60 22.43 -23.53 1.37
C LEU A 60 22.88 -22.39 2.28
N LYS A 61 23.89 -22.64 3.13
CA LYS A 61 24.43 -21.61 4.06
C LYS A 61 24.97 -20.37 3.32
N ASN A 62 25.43 -20.54 2.08
CA ASN A 62 25.89 -19.45 1.21
C ASN A 62 24.75 -18.69 0.50
N GLY A 63 23.48 -19.00 0.79
CA GLY A 63 22.31 -18.34 0.19
C GLY A 63 21.90 -18.85 -1.20
N SER A 64 22.70 -19.74 -1.81
CA SER A 64 22.33 -20.37 -3.08
C SER A 64 21.20 -21.39 -2.89
N LEU A 65 20.42 -21.63 -3.94
CA LEU A 65 19.40 -22.68 -3.94
C LEU A 65 20.04 -24.06 -4.01
N ARG A 66 19.46 -25.03 -3.31
CA ARG A 66 19.83 -26.44 -3.47
C ARG A 66 19.56 -26.90 -4.90
N LYS A 67 20.38 -27.82 -5.40
CA LYS A 67 20.27 -28.38 -6.75
C LYS A 67 18.85 -28.88 -7.05
N GLY A 68 18.31 -28.49 -8.20
CA GLY A 68 16.98 -28.85 -8.65
C GLY A 68 15.83 -28.14 -7.92
N ARG A 69 16.12 -27.07 -7.17
CA ARG A 69 15.10 -26.22 -6.54
C ARG A 69 15.08 -24.84 -7.17
N THR A 70 13.88 -24.28 -7.24
CA THR A 70 13.59 -22.97 -7.81
C THR A 70 12.99 -22.03 -6.77
N GLN A 71 12.95 -20.74 -7.07
CA GLN A 71 12.22 -19.78 -6.21
C GLN A 71 10.72 -20.11 -6.16
N ALA A 72 10.15 -20.69 -7.23
CA ALA A 72 8.76 -21.12 -7.27
C ALA A 72 8.48 -22.22 -6.23
N ASP A 73 9.42 -23.15 -6.02
CA ASP A 73 9.30 -24.19 -4.98
C ASP A 73 9.27 -23.58 -3.58
N ILE A 74 10.10 -22.57 -3.33
CA ILE A 74 10.13 -21.84 -2.05
C ILE A 74 8.79 -21.14 -1.83
N ALA A 75 8.30 -20.40 -2.81
CA ALA A 75 7.02 -19.68 -2.72
C ALA A 75 5.86 -20.65 -2.50
N SER A 76 5.83 -21.76 -3.23
CA SER A 76 4.81 -22.81 -3.11
C SER A 76 4.80 -23.43 -1.71
N LEU A 77 5.99 -23.75 -1.17
CA LEU A 77 6.11 -24.30 0.17
C LEU A 77 5.76 -23.27 1.25
N ALA A 78 6.17 -22.01 1.08
CA ALA A 78 5.84 -20.93 2.01
C ALA A 78 4.31 -20.70 2.08
N GLN A 79 3.59 -20.70 0.96
CA GLN A 79 2.14 -20.57 0.97
C GLN A 79 1.44 -21.78 1.63
N LYS A 80 1.96 -23.00 1.44
CA LYS A 80 1.47 -24.20 2.14
C LYS A 80 1.69 -24.10 3.65
N LEU A 81 2.85 -23.62 4.10
CA LEU A 81 3.16 -23.43 5.52
C LEU A 81 2.34 -22.31 6.15
N ARG A 82 2.15 -21.19 5.44
CA ARG A 82 1.33 -20.06 5.91
C ARG A 82 -0.09 -20.49 6.28
N LYS A 83 -0.69 -21.40 5.50
CA LYS A 83 -2.04 -21.92 5.77
C LYS A 83 -2.12 -22.80 7.03
N LYS A 84 -0.99 -23.34 7.50
CA LYS A 84 -0.89 -24.17 8.70
C LYS A 84 -0.50 -23.39 9.96
N MET A 85 -0.09 -22.13 9.80
CA MET A 85 0.23 -21.19 10.88
C MET A 85 -0.99 -20.33 11.22
#